data_AF-M3C4D0-F1
#
_entry.id   AF-M3C4D0-F1
#
_cell.length_a   1.000
_cell.length_b   1.000
_cell.length_c   1.000
_cell.angle_alpha   90.00
_cell.angle_beta   90.00
_cell.angle_gamma   90.00
#
_symmetry.space_group_name_H-M   'P 1'
#
loop_
_entity.id
_entity.type
_entity.pdbx_description
1 polymer ?
#
loop_
_entity_poly.entity_id
_entity_poly.type
_entity_poly.pdbx_seq_one_letter_code
_entity_poly.pdbx_strand_id
1 'polypeptide(L)' 'MSPAAGGEADGETRLVTTELAALAAGVSPATIRKWSSRGKITRYGSTRRALYDLTEIMNAAAVGPTPFPADGT' A
#
# COMPACT_ATOMS: atom_id res chain seq x y z
N MET A 1 3.52 -31.86 -18.36
CA MET A 1 2.22 -32.13 -17.72
C MET A 1 2.07 -31.14 -16.57
N SER A 2 1.18 -30.17 -16.69
CA SER A 2 0.85 -29.21 -15.63
C SER A 2 0.20 -29.90 -14.42
N PRO A 3 0.21 -29.26 -13.25
CA PRO A 3 -0.97 -29.17 -12.43
C PRO A 3 -1.67 -27.83 -12.66
N ALA A 4 -2.99 -27.90 -12.78
CA ALA A 4 -3.89 -26.78 -12.90
C ALA A 4 -4.59 -26.53 -11.56
N ALA A 5 -4.98 -25.27 -11.37
CA ALA A 5 -6.07 -24.78 -10.53
C ALA A 5 -5.89 -24.79 -9.01
N GLY A 6 -5.84 -23.56 -8.48
CA GLY A 6 -6.18 -23.24 -7.09
C GLY A 6 -4.99 -23.08 -6.17
N GLY A 7 -4.23 -21.98 -6.33
CA GLY A 7 -3.29 -21.56 -5.29
C GLY A 7 -4.07 -21.25 -4.01
N GLU A 8 -3.80 -22.01 -2.96
CA GLU A 8 -4.16 -21.69 -1.58
C GLU A 8 -3.76 -20.24 -1.25
N ALA A 9 -4.69 -19.51 -0.66
CA ALA A 9 -4.62 -18.09 -0.38
C ALA A 9 -3.71 -17.75 0.82
N ASP A 10 -2.43 -18.11 0.72
CA ASP A 10 -1.38 -17.76 1.68
C ASP A 10 -0.21 -17.09 0.94
N GLY A 11 -0.16 -15.74 0.99
CA GLY A 11 1.08 -15.00 0.72
C GLY A 11 1.26 -14.35 -0.65
N GLU A 12 0.22 -14.07 -1.43
CA GLU A 12 0.37 -13.25 -2.65
C GLU A 12 0.47 -11.76 -2.26
N THR A 13 1.69 -11.30 -1.96
CA THR A 13 2.04 -9.89 -1.72
C THR A 13 1.43 -9.01 -2.81
N ARG A 14 0.33 -8.32 -2.50
CA ARG A 14 -0.35 -7.43 -3.44
C ARG A 14 0.36 -6.09 -3.49
N LEU A 15 1.40 -6.03 -4.30
CA LEU A 15 2.18 -4.81 -4.52
C LEU A 15 1.41 -3.82 -5.40
N VAL A 16 1.17 -2.63 -4.88
CA VAL A 16 0.45 -1.54 -5.55
C VAL A 16 1.31 -0.29 -5.63
N THR A 17 1.05 0.56 -6.63
CA THR A 17 1.72 1.86 -6.75
C THR A 17 1.31 2.80 -5.62
N THR A 18 2.08 3.87 -5.40
CA THR A 18 1.75 4.90 -4.40
C THR A 18 0.33 5.46 -4.56
N GLU A 19 -0.13 5.66 -5.80
CA GLU A 19 -1.46 6.20 -6.09
C GLU A 19 -2.57 5.22 -5.73
N LEU A 20 -2.40 3.94 -6.07
CA LEU A 20 -3.35 2.89 -5.71
C LEU A 20 -3.36 2.63 -4.19
N ALA A 21 -2.19 2.67 -3.55
CA ALA A 21 -2.08 2.57 -2.08
C ALA A 21 -2.84 3.71 -1.39
N ALA A 22 -2.67 4.94 -1.88
CA ALA A 22 -3.35 6.13 -1.38
C ALA A 22 -4.87 5.99 -1.52
N LEU A 23 -5.34 5.56 -2.70
CA LEU A 23 -6.75 5.31 -2.96
C LEU A 23 -7.33 4.24 -2.02
N ALA A 24 -6.62 3.12 -1.86
CA ALA A 24 -7.07 2.01 -1.01
C ALA A 24 -7.15 2.39 0.48
N ALA A 25 -6.18 3.14 0.98
CA ALA A 25 -6.16 3.62 2.36
C ALA A 25 -7.05 4.86 2.59
N GLY A 26 -7.59 5.45 1.53
CA GLY A 26 -8.36 6.70 1.59
C GLY A 26 -7.51 7.88 2.06
N VAL A 27 -6.23 7.95 1.71
CA VAL A 27 -5.29 9.01 2.14
C VAL A 27 -4.63 9.70 0.94
N SER A 28 -3.90 10.79 1.16
CA SER A 28 -3.10 11.40 0.09
C SER A 28 -1.84 10.56 -0.25
N PRO A 29 -1.32 10.60 -1.50
CA PRO A 29 -0.03 9.98 -1.84
C PRO A 29 1.14 10.51 -1.01
N ALA A 30 1.08 11.77 -0.55
CA ALA A 30 2.08 12.34 0.34
C ALA A 30 2.11 11.65 1.71
N THR A 31 0.95 11.23 2.22
CA THR A 31 0.83 10.44 3.46
C THR A 31 1.50 9.07 3.31
N ILE A 32 1.28 8.37 2.19
CA ILE A 32 1.96 7.10 1.88
C ILE A 32 3.48 7.27 1.89
N ARG A 33 4.00 8.33 1.24
CA ARG A 33 5.44 8.64 1.25
C ARG A 33 5.96 8.92 2.66
N LYS A 34 5.21 9.65 3.49
CA LYS A 34 5.56 9.90 4.90
C LYS A 34 5.58 8.62 5.73
N TRP A 35 4.66 7.69 5.50
CA TRP A 35 4.68 6.39 6.17
C TRP A 35 5.93 5.58 5.78
N SER A 36 6.26 5.58 4.49
CA SER A 36 7.47 4.93 3.98
C SER A 36 8.74 5.54 4.58
N SER A 37 8.87 6.88 4.59
CA SER A 37 10.04 7.55 5.17
C SER A 37 10.17 7.36 6.68
N ARG A 38 9.04 7.14 7.37
CA ARG A 38 9.00 6.85 8.82
C ARG A 38 9.14 5.35 9.13
N GLY A 39 9.29 4.49 8.12
CA GLY A 39 9.44 3.04 8.30
C GLY A 39 8.15 2.32 8.73
N LYS A 40 6.97 2.94 8.57
CA LYS A 40 5.69 2.27 8.89
C LYS A 40 5.27 1.26 7.82
N ILE A 41 5.76 1.44 6.59
CA ILE A 41 5.48 0.60 5.43
C ILE A 41 6.77 0.44 4.62
N THR A 42 6.92 -0.69 3.97
CA THR A 42 8.09 -1.04 3.18
C THR A 42 7.92 -0.57 1.74
N ARG A 43 8.94 0.10 1.20
CA ARG A 43 8.99 0.46 -0.22
C ARG A 43 9.64 -0.67 -1.01
N TYR A 44 8.87 -1.26 -1.92
CA TYR A 44 9.33 -2.23 -2.90
C TYR A 44 9.56 -1.60 -4.27
N GLY A 45 10.16 -2.37 -5.17
CA GLY A 45 10.38 -1.99 -6.56
C GLY A 45 11.61 -1.09 -6.78
N SER A 46 11.76 -0.62 -8.02
CA SER A 46 12.92 0.17 -8.44
C SER A 46 12.79 1.64 -8.03
N THR A 47 13.88 2.41 -8.09
CA THR A 47 13.88 3.85 -7.77
C THR A 47 12.81 4.64 -8.53
N ARG A 48 12.48 4.21 -9.77
CA ARG A 48 11.46 4.85 -10.62
C ARG A 48 10.02 4.38 -10.38
N ARG A 49 9.83 3.22 -9.75
CA ARG A 49 8.49 2.65 -9.47
C ARG A 49 8.43 2.14 -8.04
N ALA A 50 7.96 3.00 -7.15
CA ALA A 50 7.66 2.63 -5.77
C ALA A 50 6.41 1.76 -5.74
N LEU A 51 6.53 0.58 -5.15
CA LEU A 51 5.45 -0.34 -4.89
C LEU A 51 5.33 -0.58 -3.38
N TYR A 52 4.12 -0.85 -2.91
CA TYR A 52 3.79 -1.05 -1.50
C TYR A 52 2.86 -2.25 -1.34
N ASP A 53 3.08 -3.06 -0.31
CA ASP A 53 2.17 -4.16 0.00
C ASP A 53 0.86 -3.61 0.57
N LEU A 54 -0.26 -3.95 -0.08
CA LEU A 54 -1.59 -3.50 0.32
C LEU A 54 -1.93 -3.89 1.78
N THR A 55 -1.46 -5.02 2.27
CA THR A 55 -1.66 -5.46 3.67
C THR A 55 -0.96 -4.53 4.65
N GLU A 56 0.31 -4.20 4.40
CA GLU A 56 1.06 -3.23 5.22
C GLU A 56 0.38 -1.86 5.21
N ILE A 57 -0.12 -1.43 4.05
CA ILE A 57 -0.88 -0.18 3.90
C ILE A 57 -2.13 -0.18 4.79
N MET A 58 -2.95 -1.23 4.71
CA MET A 58 -4.19 -1.32 5.50
C MET A 58 -3.90 -1.37 7.00
N ASN A 59 -2.85 -2.09 7.41
CA ASN A 59 -2.40 -2.12 8.81
C ASN A 59 -1.91 -0.74 9.28
N ALA A 60 -1.12 -0.03 8.47
CA ALA A 60 -0.64 1.31 8.80
C ALA A 60 -1.78 2.33 8.91
N ALA A 61 -2.82 2.20 8.09
CA ALA A 61 -4.02 3.02 8.11
C ALA A 61 -4.87 2.76 9.36
N ALA A 62 -5.02 1.50 9.78
CA ALA A 62 -5.76 1.13 10.99
C ALA A 62 -5.14 1.70 12.28
N VAL A 63 -3.83 1.95 12.30
CA VAL A 63 -3.07 2.47 13.46
C VAL A 63 -2.94 4.01 13.43
N GLY A 64 -3.30 4.69 12.33
CA GLY A 64 -3.15 6.14 12.15
C GLY A 64 -4.49 6.90 12.13
N PRO A 65 -4.47 8.23 12.25
CA PRO A 65 -5.70 9.02 12.22
C PRO A 65 -6.34 8.90 10.84
N THR A 66 -7.65 8.67 10.79
CA THR A 66 -8.48 8.67 9.58
C THR A 66 -8.34 10.01 8.84
N PRO A 67 -7.83 10.07 7.60
CA PRO A 67 -7.77 11.33 6.86
C PRO A 67 -8.54 11.28 5.54
N PHE A 68 -9.71 11.90 5.50
CA PHE A 68 -10.16 12.73 4.38
C PHE A 68 -10.95 13.91 5.03
N PRO A 69 -10.79 15.17 4.59
CA PRO A 69 -10.65 15.55 3.19
C PRO A 69 -9.25 16.04 2.80
N ALA A 70 -8.82 15.63 1.61
CA ALA A 70 -7.76 16.34 0.89
C ALA A 70 -8.31 17.72 0.48
N ASP A 71 -7.78 18.77 1.09
CA ASP A 71 -7.93 20.21 0.82
C ASP A 71 -9.26 20.71 0.20
N GLY A 72 -10.05 21.37 1.04
CA GLY A 72 -11.10 22.33 0.67
C GLY A 72 -10.83 23.73 1.24
N THR A 73 -9.58 24.13 1.45
CA THR A 73 -9.16 25.49 1.89
C THR A 73 -7.78 25.82 1.34
#